data_AF-A0A7R9CWK2-F1
#
_entry.id   AF-A0A7R9CWK2-F1
#
_cell.length_a   1.000
_cell.length_b   1.000
_cell.length_c   1.000
_cell.angle_alpha   90.00
_cell.angle_beta   90.00
_cell.angle_gamma   90.00
#
_symmetry.space_group_name_H-M   'P 1'
#
loop_
_entity.id
_entity.type
_entity.pdbx_description
1 polymer ?
#
loop_
_entity_poly.entity_id
_entity_poly.type
_entity_poly.pdbx_seq_one_letter_code
_entity_poly.pdbx_strand_id
1 'polypeptide(L)'
;MQSASSSSELKREPYPAFLSHADGLNASQKGVFLWAKHSYYLNKSVQRALNLGNPSSWSMLDVAKFVATIPGCEIKAQIFIQEQIDGETFLMMAQNDLVELMGFKLGPAVKIYNSIVLLRMKWNV
;
A
#
# COMPACT_ATOMS: atom_id res chain seq x y z
N MET A 1 -7.64 8.00 36.22
CA MET A 1 -6.37 8.49 35.63
C MET A 1 -6.15 7.75 34.33
N GLN A 2 -5.82 8.50 33.27
CA GLN A 2 -5.80 8.06 31.88
C GLN A 2 -4.59 7.17 31.53
N SER A 3 -4.84 6.26 30.58
CA SER A 3 -4.01 5.85 29.44
C SER A 3 -2.58 5.35 29.62
N ALA A 4 -2.35 4.12 29.15
CA ALA A 4 -1.28 3.81 28.20
C ALA A 4 -1.65 2.52 27.42
N SER A 5 -2.47 2.65 26.37
CA SER A 5 -2.59 1.59 25.36
C SER A 5 -1.46 1.77 24.35
N SER A 6 -0.40 0.98 24.54
CA SER A 6 0.75 0.88 23.66
C SER A 6 0.28 0.55 22.23
N SER A 7 0.42 1.52 21.33
CA SER A 7 0.18 1.35 19.90
C SER A 7 1.51 1.20 19.18
N SER A 8 1.58 0.18 18.31
CA SER A 8 2.48 0.02 17.18
C SER A 8 3.90 -0.56 17.40
N GLU A 9 4.01 -1.70 18.07
CA GLU A 9 4.93 -2.74 17.58
C GLU A 9 4.22 -3.59 16.53
N LEU A 10 4.06 -3.02 15.33
CA LEU A 10 3.80 -3.83 14.15
C LEU A 10 5.08 -4.64 13.93
N LYS A 11 5.09 -5.91 14.37
CA LYS A 11 6.17 -6.89 14.22
C LYS A 11 6.92 -6.64 12.90
N ARG A 12 8.15 -6.13 12.99
CA ARG A 12 9.08 -6.09 11.87
C ARG A 12 9.43 -7.54 11.54
N GLU A 13 8.60 -8.17 10.73
CA GLU A 13 9.03 -9.38 10.03
C GLU A 13 10.36 -9.07 9.33
N PRO A 14 11.42 -9.85 9.59
CA PRO A 14 12.74 -9.54 9.06
C PRO A 14 12.68 -9.57 7.54
N TYR A 15 13.29 -8.56 6.92
CA TYR A 15 13.56 -8.61 5.49
C TYR A 15 14.30 -9.92 5.17
N PRO A 16 14.10 -10.49 3.97
CA PRO A 16 15.04 -11.47 3.46
C PRO A 16 16.47 -10.94 3.65
N ALA A 17 17.40 -11.79 4.10
CA ALA A 17 18.75 -11.36 4.49
C ALA A 17 19.50 -10.61 3.36
N PHE A 18 19.12 -10.80 2.10
CA PHE A 18 19.69 -10.07 0.96
C PHE A 18 19.17 -8.63 0.80
N LEU A 19 18.12 -8.22 1.51
CA LEU A 19 17.51 -6.88 1.50
C LEU A 19 17.70 -6.11 2.82
N SER A 20 18.51 -6.62 3.74
CA SER A 20 18.65 -6.08 5.09
C SER A 20 19.74 -5.01 5.23
N HIS A 21 20.77 -5.00 4.35
CA HIS A 21 21.91 -4.09 4.48
C HIS A 21 22.17 -3.34 3.17
N ALA A 22 22.24 -2.01 3.26
CA ALA A 22 22.61 -1.12 2.15
C ALA A 22 24.05 -0.59 2.29
N ASP A 23 24.78 -1.06 3.30
CA ASP A 23 26.11 -0.59 3.64
C ASP A 23 27.10 -0.95 2.53
N GLY A 24 27.90 0.04 2.11
CA GLY A 24 28.87 -0.11 1.02
C GLY A 24 28.30 0.05 -0.41
N LEU A 25 26.98 0.26 -0.58
CA LEU A 25 26.40 0.49 -1.90
C LEU A 25 26.65 1.92 -2.41
N ASN A 26 26.97 2.03 -3.70
CA ASN A 26 27.02 3.32 -4.40
C ASN A 26 25.60 3.88 -4.67
N ALA A 27 25.51 5.11 -5.19
CA ALA A 27 24.23 5.79 -5.42
C ALA A 27 23.27 5.01 -6.37
N SER A 28 23.79 4.46 -7.47
CA SER A 28 23.00 3.67 -8.42
C SER A 28 22.49 2.37 -7.79
N GLN A 29 23.35 1.68 -7.03
CA GLN A 29 23.00 0.45 -6.32
C GLN A 29 22.01 0.70 -5.18
N LYS A 30 22.13 1.82 -4.45
CA LYS A 30 21.15 2.24 -3.43
C LYS A 30 19.76 2.42 -4.04
N GLY A 31 19.67 3.02 -5.23
CA GLY A 31 18.40 3.14 -5.97
C GLY A 31 17.76 1.79 -6.24
N VAL A 32 18.53 0.85 -6.79
CA VAL A 32 18.06 -0.53 -7.10
C VAL A 32 17.67 -1.28 -5.82
N PHE A 33 18.46 -1.17 -4.75
CA PHE A 33 18.17 -1.81 -3.46
C PHE A 33 16.90 -1.26 -2.82
N LEU A 34 16.74 0.07 -2.78
CA LEU A 34 15.55 0.73 -2.25
C LEU A 34 14.31 0.36 -3.06
N TRP A 35 14.43 0.28 -4.39
CA TRP A 35 13.37 -0.20 -5.26
C TRP A 35 13.00 -1.66 -4.96
N ALA A 36 13.98 -2.56 -4.86
CA ALA A 36 13.74 -3.98 -4.55
C ALA A 36 13.02 -4.14 -3.20
N LYS A 37 13.46 -3.39 -2.19
CA LYS A 37 12.83 -3.35 -0.86
C LYS A 37 11.41 -2.81 -0.90
N HIS A 38 11.19 -1.72 -1.63
CA HIS A 38 9.87 -1.10 -1.76
C HIS A 38 8.90 -1.99 -2.54
N SER A 39 9.35 -2.55 -3.67
CA SER A 39 8.61 -3.47 -4.52
C SER A 39 8.25 -4.76 -3.77
N TYR A 40 9.15 -5.29 -2.92
CA TYR A 40 8.87 -6.45 -2.08
C TYR A 40 7.64 -6.23 -1.19
N TYR A 41 7.55 -5.08 -0.50
CA TYR A 41 6.40 -4.80 0.37
C TYR A 41 5.11 -4.54 -0.39
N LEU A 42 5.16 -3.79 -1.49
CA LEU A 42 3.98 -3.56 -2.31
C LEU A 42 3.45 -4.88 -2.87
N ASN A 43 4.34 -5.74 -3.37
CA ASN A 43 3.95 -7.08 -3.81
C ASN A 43 3.39 -7.90 -2.65
N LYS A 44 3.95 -7.85 -1.44
CA LYS A 44 3.40 -8.58 -0.27
C LYS A 44 2.00 -8.08 0.10
N SER A 45 1.75 -6.77 0.08
CA SER A 45 0.41 -6.19 0.33
C SER A 45 -0.58 -6.60 -0.75
N VAL A 46 -0.22 -6.49 -2.03
CA VAL A 46 -1.05 -6.94 -3.17
C VAL A 46 -1.30 -8.46 -3.12
N GLN A 47 -0.31 -9.26 -2.71
CA GLN A 47 -0.47 -10.71 -2.56
C GLN A 47 -1.47 -11.06 -1.47
N ARG A 48 -1.48 -10.33 -0.35
CA ARG A 48 -2.52 -10.51 0.67
C ARG A 48 -3.91 -10.14 0.15
N ALA A 49 -3.97 -9.15 -0.74
CA ALA A 49 -5.21 -8.71 -1.38
C ALA A 49 -5.77 -9.74 -2.37
N LEU A 50 -4.94 -10.58 -3.01
CA LEU A 50 -5.41 -11.68 -3.87
C LEU A 50 -6.41 -12.61 -3.15
N ASN A 51 -6.26 -12.76 -1.83
CA ASN A 51 -7.16 -13.59 -1.03
C ASN A 51 -8.57 -12.99 -0.88
N LEU A 52 -8.77 -11.71 -1.24
CA LEU A 52 -10.08 -11.03 -1.24
C LEU A 52 -10.86 -11.24 -2.54
N GLY A 53 -10.30 -11.95 -3.53
CA GLY A 53 -10.95 -12.15 -4.83
C GLY A 53 -10.65 -11.03 -5.84
N ASN A 54 -11.47 -10.94 -6.88
CA ASN A 54 -11.27 -9.98 -7.98
C ASN A 54 -11.41 -8.53 -7.46
N PRO A 55 -10.38 -7.66 -7.61
CA PRO A 55 -10.44 -6.27 -7.19
C PRO A 55 -11.58 -5.47 -7.79
N SER A 56 -12.03 -5.77 -9.01
CA SER A 56 -13.22 -5.12 -9.60
C SER A 56 -14.51 -5.43 -8.84
N SER A 57 -14.55 -6.51 -8.04
CA SER A 57 -15.72 -6.89 -7.23
C SER A 57 -15.62 -6.47 -5.77
N TRP A 58 -14.58 -5.73 -5.38
CA TRP A 58 -14.39 -5.32 -3.99
C TRP A 58 -15.43 -4.31 -3.55
N SER A 59 -15.95 -4.51 -2.34
CA SER A 59 -16.77 -3.50 -1.67
C SER A 59 -15.89 -2.34 -1.16
N MET A 60 -16.51 -1.22 -0.79
CA MET A 60 -15.82 -0.10 -0.12
C MET A 60 -15.04 -0.55 1.12
N LEU A 61 -15.59 -1.53 1.85
CA LEU A 61 -14.94 -2.10 3.03
C LEU A 61 -13.69 -2.91 2.65
N ASP A 62 -13.71 -3.64 1.54
CA ASP A 62 -12.56 -4.42 1.08
C ASP A 62 -11.46 -3.52 0.54
N VAL A 63 -11.81 -2.44 -0.16
CA VAL A 63 -10.86 -1.38 -0.55
C VAL A 63 -10.18 -0.78 0.68
N ALA A 64 -10.95 -0.36 1.69
CA ALA A 64 -10.38 0.21 2.92
C ALA A 64 -9.50 -0.80 3.68
N LYS A 65 -9.93 -2.07 3.79
CA LYS A 65 -9.11 -3.13 4.38
C LYS A 65 -7.80 -3.31 3.62
N PHE A 66 -7.84 -3.32 2.28
CA PHE A 66 -6.66 -3.44 1.45
C PHE A 66 -5.69 -2.27 1.66
N VAL A 67 -6.18 -1.02 1.58
CA VAL A 67 -5.37 0.18 1.78
C VAL A 67 -4.72 0.18 3.17
N ALA A 68 -5.44 -0.30 4.19
CA ALA A 68 -4.88 -0.44 5.53
C ALA A 68 -3.74 -1.48 5.64
N THR A 69 -3.55 -2.35 4.64
CA THR A 69 -2.37 -3.23 4.59
C THR A 69 -1.14 -2.58 3.97
N ILE A 70 -1.27 -1.37 3.40
CA ILE A 70 -0.17 -0.65 2.76
C ILE A 70 0.56 0.17 3.84
N PRO A 71 1.88 -0.03 4.03
CA PRO A 71 2.61 0.62 5.12
C PRO A 71 2.52 2.15 5.11
N GLY A 72 2.00 2.71 6.20
CA GLY A 72 1.80 4.14 6.39
C GLY A 72 0.48 4.70 5.82
N CYS A 73 -0.46 3.81 5.47
CA CYS A 73 -1.80 4.18 4.98
C CYS A 73 -2.94 3.74 5.93
N GLU A 74 -2.62 3.09 7.05
CA GLU A 74 -3.55 2.45 7.99
C GLU A 74 -4.60 3.44 8.52
N ILE A 75 -4.12 4.58 9.04
CA ILE A 75 -4.95 5.57 9.73
C ILE A 75 -5.97 6.21 8.78
N LYS A 76 -5.59 6.39 7.51
CA LYS A 76 -6.40 7.13 6.54
C LYS A 76 -7.25 6.21 5.65
N ALA A 77 -7.13 4.90 5.77
CA ALA A 77 -7.85 3.94 4.92
C ALA A 77 -9.39 4.08 4.98
N GLN A 78 -9.95 4.55 6.09
CA GLN A 78 -11.39 4.75 6.26
C GLN A 78 -11.99 5.80 5.30
N ILE A 79 -11.17 6.69 4.73
CA ILE A 79 -11.64 7.70 3.78
C ILE A 79 -12.24 7.07 2.52
N PHE A 80 -11.78 5.88 2.11
CA PHE A 80 -12.33 5.17 0.96
C PHE A 80 -13.79 4.73 1.20
N ILE A 81 -14.18 4.47 2.46
CA ILE A 81 -15.58 4.20 2.79
C ILE A 81 -16.39 5.49 2.79
N GLN A 82 -15.84 6.58 3.34
CA GLN A 82 -16.52 7.87 3.41
C GLN A 82 -16.83 8.44 2.03
N GLU A 83 -15.87 8.34 1.10
CA GLU A 83 -15.99 8.78 -0.29
C GLU A 83 -16.67 7.72 -1.19
N GLN A 84 -17.17 6.63 -0.61
CA GLN A 84 -17.88 5.56 -1.32
C GLN A 84 -17.09 4.92 -2.47
N ILE A 85 -15.78 4.73 -2.28
CA ILE A 85 -14.89 4.16 -3.29
C ILE A 85 -14.93 2.63 -3.21
N ASP A 86 -15.58 2.02 -4.20
CA ASP A 86 -15.58 0.57 -4.43
C ASP A 86 -14.39 0.12 -5.29
N GLY A 87 -14.33 -1.19 -5.58
CA GLY A 87 -13.26 -1.81 -6.33
C GLY A 87 -13.04 -1.24 -7.73
N GLU A 88 -14.12 -1.06 -8.51
CA GLU A 88 -14.04 -0.50 -9.87
C GLU A 88 -13.54 0.94 -9.83
N THR A 89 -14.09 1.77 -8.95
CA THR A 89 -13.67 3.16 -8.78
C THR A 89 -12.22 3.24 -8.33
N PHE A 90 -11.83 2.45 -7.34
CA PHE A 90 -10.46 2.35 -6.85
C PHE A 90 -9.48 1.98 -7.96
N LEU A 91 -9.85 1.00 -8.79
CA LEU A 91 -9.06 0.59 -9.95
C LEU A 91 -8.99 1.64 -11.05
N MET A 92 -9.82 2.69 -11.06
CA MET A 92 -9.72 3.78 -12.04
C MET A 92 -8.88 4.96 -11.54
N MET A 93 -8.67 5.08 -10.23
CA MET A 93 -7.97 6.23 -9.65
C MET A 93 -6.55 6.41 -10.20
N ALA A 94 -6.21 7.66 -10.48
CA ALA A 94 -4.87 8.13 -10.73
C ALA A 94 -4.17 8.55 -9.42
N GLN A 95 -2.85 8.74 -9.49
CA GLN A 95 -2.09 9.26 -8.36
C GLN A 95 -2.60 10.64 -7.91
N ASN A 96 -2.99 11.50 -8.84
CA ASN A 96 -3.49 12.84 -8.52
C ASN A 96 -4.80 12.79 -7.73
N ASP A 97 -5.72 11.88 -8.04
CA ASP A 97 -6.97 11.73 -7.29
C ASP A 97 -6.71 11.44 -5.81
N LEU A 98 -5.70 10.60 -5.52
CA LEU A 98 -5.31 10.28 -4.15
C LEU A 98 -4.76 11.50 -3.39
N VAL A 99 -4.08 12.41 -4.08
CA VAL A 99 -3.50 13.61 -3.48
C VAL A 99 -4.54 14.72 -3.34
N GLU A 100 -5.24 15.03 -4.43
CA GLU A 100 -6.11 16.19 -4.56
C GLU A 100 -7.50 15.93 -3.97
N LEU A 101 -8.06 14.73 -4.17
CA LEU A 101 -9.43 14.40 -3.76
C LEU A 101 -9.44 13.64 -2.43
N MET A 102 -8.56 12.65 -2.27
CA MET A 102 -8.48 11.88 -1.01
C MET A 102 -7.53 12.52 0.02
N GLY A 103 -6.81 13.59 -0.33
CA GLY A 103 -5.95 14.35 0.57
C GLY A 103 -4.73 13.57 1.11
N PHE A 104 -4.25 12.53 0.43
CA PHE A 104 -3.01 11.86 0.82
C PHE A 104 -1.79 12.73 0.49
N LYS A 105 -0.73 12.61 1.29
CA LYS A 105 0.59 13.12 0.89
C LYS A 105 1.12 12.28 -0.28
N LEU A 106 2.01 12.87 -1.08
CA LEU A 106 2.57 12.23 -2.29
C LEU A 106 3.16 10.84 -2.01
N GLY A 107 3.91 10.65 -0.93
CA GLY A 107 4.53 9.36 -0.59
C GLY A 107 3.52 8.21 -0.46
N PRO A 108 2.54 8.30 0.47
CA PRO A 108 1.42 7.35 0.54
C PRO A 108 0.63 7.21 -0.77
N ALA A 109 0.34 8.31 -1.47
CA ALA A 109 -0.39 8.28 -2.73
C ALA A 109 0.33 7.45 -3.81
N VAL A 110 1.65 7.62 -3.95
CA VAL A 110 2.49 6.82 -4.86
C VAL A 110 2.41 5.32 -4.52
N LYS A 111 2.42 4.96 -3.24
CA LYS A 111 2.32 3.55 -2.81
C LYS A 111 0.98 2.93 -3.17
N ILE A 112 -0.11 3.64 -2.91
CA ILE A 112 -1.47 3.18 -3.23
C ILE A 112 -1.62 3.07 -4.75
N TYR A 113 -1.16 4.07 -5.50
CA TYR A 113 -1.21 4.04 -6.97
C TYR A 113 -0.39 2.88 -7.56
N ASN A 114 0.82 2.63 -7.06
CA ASN A 114 1.63 1.49 -7.52
C ASN A 114 0.93 0.15 -7.20
N SER A 115 0.24 0.05 -6.07
CA SER A 115 -0.58 -1.11 -5.75
C SER A 115 -1.74 -1.29 -6.73
N ILE A 116 -2.43 -0.19 -7.12
CA ILE A 116 -3.49 -0.22 -8.14
C ILE A 116 -2.95 -0.73 -9.48
N VAL A 117 -1.80 -0.21 -9.93
CA VAL A 117 -1.14 -0.65 -11.17
C VAL A 117 -0.83 -2.15 -11.12
N LEU A 118 -0.32 -2.66 -10.00
CA LEU A 118 -0.04 -4.09 -9.82
C LEU A 118 -1.32 -4.95 -9.82
N LEU A 119 -2.43 -4.45 -9.25
CA LEU A 119 -3.72 -5.14 -9.29
C LEU A 119 -4.24 -5.24 -10.74
N ARG A 120 -4.22 -4.14 -11.49
CA ARG A 120 -4.57 -4.11 -12.93
C ARG A 120 -3.78 -5.15 -13.73
N MET A 121 -2.46 -5.15 -13.57
CA MET A 121 -1.57 -6.11 -14.26
C MET A 121 -1.87 -7.57 -13.91
N LYS A 122 -2.15 -7.87 -12.65
CA LYS A 122 -2.36 -9.25 -12.18
C LYS A 122 -3.73 -9.82 -12.53
N TRP A 123 -4.76 -8.98 -12.62
CA TRP A 123 -6.11 -9.40 -12.97
C TRP A 123 -6.48 -9.14 -14.42
N ASN A 124 -5.57 -8.53 -15.19
CA ASN A 124 -5.78 -8.16 -16.58
C ASN A 124 -7.04 -7.29 -16.76
N VAL A 125 -7.16 -6.30 -15.87
CA VAL A 125 -8.23 -5.29 -15.81
C VAL A 125 -7.68 -3.88 -15.89
#